data_AF-C3MRP8-F1
#
_entry.id   AF-C3MRP8-F1
#
_cell.length_a   1.000
_cell.length_b   1.000
_cell.length_c   1.000
_cell.angle_alpha   90.00
_cell.angle_beta   90.00
_cell.angle_gamma   90.00
#
_symmetry.space_group_name_H-M   'P 1'
#
loop_
_entity.id
_entity.type
_entity.pdbx_description
1 polymer ?
#
loop_
_entity_poly.entity_id
_entity_poly.type
_entity_poly.pdbx_seq_one_letter_code
_entity_poly.pdbx_strand_id
1 'polypeptide(L)'
;MLLYFKPVKKERDINVALEIVSELFASKVGKLLGLPIPEVFLIEYGEETGLLMDYLPDKASKENISNLDEIKMSLAFEEWILNIDLKEDHVLSKNGKGFIIDHGHSLSAWKPLYYIIQIIDKKVSRFNLWANEDDFKNGIELLSSIDYNMILNTLKESFSEVVESNFCKLLTKQVIDEYTELNLKILEKRMEYLKGGKILLTYEYR
;
A
#
# COMPACT_ATOMS: atom_id res chain seq x y z
N MET A 1 7.99 -20.92 -11.92
CA MET A 1 7.65 -19.57 -11.42
C MET A 1 8.75 -19.18 -10.45
N LEU A 2 9.46 -18.06 -10.68
CA LEU A 2 10.46 -17.56 -9.73
C LEU A 2 9.75 -16.69 -8.69
N LEU A 3 10.09 -16.91 -7.43
CA LEU A 3 9.52 -16.24 -6.26
C LEU A 3 10.60 -15.44 -5.54
N TYR A 4 10.19 -14.38 -4.86
CA TYR A 4 11.02 -13.54 -4.01
C TYR A 4 10.53 -13.63 -2.57
N PHE A 5 11.47 -13.79 -1.63
CA PHE A 5 11.20 -13.86 -0.20
C PHE A 5 11.90 -12.68 0.50
N LYS A 6 11.11 -11.79 1.10
CA LYS A 6 11.57 -10.64 1.91
C LYS A 6 11.45 -11.04 3.38
N PRO A 7 12.54 -11.45 4.07
CA PRO A 7 12.47 -11.80 5.47
C PRO A 7 12.06 -10.58 6.31
N VAL A 8 11.28 -10.83 7.36
CA VAL A 8 10.92 -9.79 8.32
C VAL A 8 12.17 -9.30 9.06
N LYS A 9 12.25 -7.98 9.31
CA LYS A 9 13.34 -7.38 10.11
C LYS A 9 13.34 -7.99 11.52
N LYS A 10 14.52 -8.33 12.05
CA LYS A 10 14.68 -8.96 13.38
C LYS A 10 14.53 -7.96 14.55
N GLU A 11 14.18 -6.71 14.26
CA GLU A 11 14.04 -5.63 15.23
C GLU A 11 12.79 -5.83 16.09
N ARG A 12 12.91 -5.53 17.39
CA ARG A 12 11.76 -5.52 18.31
C ARG A 12 11.03 -4.20 18.22
N ASP A 13 10.36 -3.96 17.10
CA ASP A 13 9.57 -2.75 16.86
C ASP A 13 8.19 -3.13 16.32
N ILE A 14 7.17 -2.48 16.87
CA ILE A 14 5.78 -2.60 16.38
C ILE A 14 5.67 -2.14 14.92
N ASN A 15 6.48 -1.19 14.48
CA ASN A 15 6.48 -0.70 13.11
C ASN A 15 6.85 -1.79 12.11
N VAL A 16 7.67 -2.77 12.50
CA VAL A 16 7.93 -3.94 11.66
C VAL A 16 6.64 -4.74 11.43
N ALA A 17 5.83 -4.93 12.48
CA ALA A 17 4.53 -5.59 12.31
C ALA A 17 3.57 -4.76 11.45
N LEU A 18 3.50 -3.44 11.67
CA LEU A 18 2.66 -2.53 10.88
C LEU A 18 3.10 -2.44 9.41
N GLU A 19 4.39 -2.56 9.13
CA GLU A 19 4.95 -2.66 7.76
C GLU A 19 4.35 -3.86 7.04
N ILE A 20 4.41 -5.04 7.68
CA ILE A 20 3.84 -6.28 7.12
C ILE A 20 2.31 -6.18 6.96
N VAL A 21 1.61 -5.63 7.95
CA VAL A 21 0.16 -5.37 7.82
C VAL A 21 -0.14 -4.47 6.61
N SER A 22 0.68 -3.43 6.39
CA SER A 22 0.49 -2.49 5.29
C SER A 22 0.73 -3.14 3.93
N GLU A 23 1.75 -3.99 3.80
CA GLU A 23 2.03 -4.78 2.58
C GLU A 23 0.88 -5.74 2.26
N LEU A 24 0.40 -6.49 3.26
CA LEU A 24 -0.71 -7.43 3.11
C LEU A 24 -2.01 -6.71 2.76
N PHE A 25 -2.31 -5.62 3.46
CA PHE A 25 -3.49 -4.81 3.20
C PHE A 25 -3.46 -4.22 1.78
N ALA A 26 -2.34 -3.63 1.37
CA ALA A 26 -2.21 -3.03 0.04
C ALA A 26 -2.36 -4.09 -1.06
N SER A 27 -1.74 -5.25 -0.88
CA SER A 27 -1.85 -6.38 -1.81
C SER A 27 -3.30 -6.86 -1.95
N LYS A 28 -4.00 -7.11 -0.84
CA LYS A 28 -5.39 -7.60 -0.86
C LYS A 28 -6.36 -6.58 -1.44
N VAL A 29 -6.29 -5.32 -1.01
CA VAL A 29 -7.18 -4.27 -1.56
C VAL A 29 -6.84 -3.99 -3.03
N GLY A 30 -5.56 -3.97 -3.38
CA GLY A 30 -5.11 -3.85 -4.77
C GLY A 30 -5.73 -4.93 -5.65
N LYS A 31 -5.70 -6.18 -5.20
CA LYS A 31 -6.36 -7.31 -5.89
C LYS A 31 -7.87 -7.12 -6.02
N LEU A 32 -8.57 -6.68 -4.97
CA LEU A 32 -10.01 -6.40 -5.01
C LEU A 32 -10.38 -5.32 -6.03
N LEU A 33 -9.51 -4.33 -6.21
CA LEU A 33 -9.69 -3.21 -7.14
C LEU A 33 -9.11 -3.48 -8.54
N GLY A 34 -8.47 -4.64 -8.76
CA GLY A 34 -7.80 -4.95 -10.03
C GLY A 34 -6.55 -4.07 -10.29
N LEU A 35 -5.95 -3.51 -9.24
CA LEU A 35 -4.73 -2.70 -9.35
C LEU A 35 -3.50 -3.60 -9.57
N PRO A 36 -2.47 -3.09 -10.27
CA PRO A 36 -1.22 -3.79 -10.54
C PRO A 36 -0.32 -3.84 -9.30
N ILE A 37 -0.79 -4.45 -8.21
CA ILE A 37 -0.03 -4.71 -6.99
C ILE A 37 0.16 -6.22 -6.88
N PRO A 38 1.38 -6.73 -6.65
CA PRO A 38 1.60 -8.16 -6.54
C PRO A 38 0.83 -8.79 -5.38
N GLU A 39 0.46 -10.06 -5.54
CA GLU A 39 0.00 -10.86 -4.41
C GLU A 39 1.17 -11.11 -3.45
N VAL A 40 0.93 -10.84 -2.18
CA VAL A 40 1.90 -10.95 -1.09
C VAL A 40 1.34 -11.90 -0.04
N PHE A 41 2.18 -12.84 0.39
CA PHE A 41 1.82 -13.83 1.41
C PHE A 41 2.82 -13.79 2.55
N LEU A 42 2.34 -13.72 3.78
CA LEU A 42 3.18 -13.91 4.95
C LEU A 42 3.37 -15.41 5.19
N ILE A 43 4.61 -15.90 5.10
CA ILE A 43 4.94 -17.31 5.26
C ILE A 43 6.13 -17.51 6.20
N GLU A 44 6.29 -18.74 6.67
CA GLU A 44 7.53 -19.23 7.26
C GLU A 44 8.34 -20.01 6.22
N TYR A 45 9.63 -19.69 6.11
CA TYR A 45 10.58 -20.41 5.26
C TYR A 45 11.85 -20.72 6.06
N GLY A 46 12.00 -21.99 6.44
CA GLY A 46 13.03 -22.41 7.38
C GLY A 46 12.75 -21.87 8.78
N GLU A 47 13.69 -21.09 9.33
CA GLU A 47 13.56 -20.45 10.65
C GLU A 47 13.14 -18.97 10.55
N GLU A 48 12.84 -18.47 9.33
CA GLU A 48 12.51 -17.06 9.10
C GLU A 48 11.05 -16.90 8.65
N THR A 49 10.38 -15.92 9.23
CA THR A 49 9.10 -15.42 8.74
C THR A 49 9.36 -14.29 7.73
N GLY A 50 8.59 -14.23 6.65
CA GLY A 50 8.80 -13.24 5.60
C GLY A 50 7.64 -13.14 4.61
N LEU A 51 7.71 -12.13 3.75
CA LEU A 51 6.78 -11.92 2.66
C LEU A 51 7.25 -12.68 1.42
N LEU A 52 6.42 -13.60 0.94
CA LEU A 52 6.58 -14.26 -0.34
C LEU A 52 5.76 -13.53 -1.39
N MET A 53 6.39 -13.23 -2.53
CA MET A 53 5.75 -12.61 -3.68
C MET A 53 6.41 -13.10 -4.98
N ASP A 54 5.80 -12.74 -6.09
CA ASP A 54 6.36 -13.01 -7.41
C ASP A 54 7.68 -12.24 -7.61
N TYR A 55 8.71 -12.91 -8.14
CA TYR A 55 9.95 -12.21 -8.51
C TYR A 55 9.72 -11.36 -9.76
N LEU A 56 10.01 -10.06 -9.67
CA LEU A 56 9.90 -9.06 -10.73
C LEU A 56 11.31 -8.64 -11.17
N PRO A 57 11.82 -9.13 -12.31
CA PRO A 57 13.22 -8.98 -12.69
C PRO A 57 13.58 -7.59 -13.24
N ASP A 58 12.63 -6.90 -13.86
CA ASP A 58 12.90 -5.74 -14.70
C ASP A 58 12.35 -4.46 -14.07
N LYS A 59 13.00 -3.32 -14.31
CA LYS A 59 12.40 -2.01 -14.01
C LYS A 59 11.26 -1.72 -14.99
N ALA A 60 10.16 -1.17 -14.50
CA ALA A 60 9.08 -0.70 -15.38
C ALA A 60 9.39 0.70 -15.94
N SER A 61 8.87 0.96 -17.13
CA SER A 61 8.91 2.23 -17.85
C SER A 61 7.64 2.34 -18.69
N LYS A 62 7.33 3.55 -19.19
CA LYS A 62 6.15 3.76 -20.06
C LYS A 62 6.22 2.90 -21.32
N GLU A 63 7.41 2.60 -21.80
CA GLU A 63 7.66 1.96 -23.08
C GLU A 63 7.67 0.43 -23.01
N ASN A 64 7.88 -0.17 -21.83
CA ASN A 64 8.05 -1.61 -21.67
C ASN A 64 6.92 -2.34 -20.94
N ILE A 65 5.87 -1.62 -20.52
CA ILE A 65 4.70 -2.22 -19.86
C ILE A 65 3.42 -2.02 -20.69
N SER A 66 2.57 -3.05 -20.72
CA SER A 66 1.30 -3.03 -21.46
C SER A 66 0.11 -2.50 -20.64
N ASN A 67 0.25 -2.42 -19.31
CA ASN A 67 -0.80 -2.03 -18.35
C ASN A 67 -0.50 -0.65 -17.74
N LEU A 68 -0.04 0.29 -18.56
CA LEU A 68 0.35 1.62 -18.10
C LEU A 68 -0.83 2.40 -17.52
N ASP A 69 -2.03 2.22 -18.08
CA ASP A 69 -3.22 2.95 -17.62
C ASP A 69 -3.64 2.53 -16.21
N GLU A 70 -3.56 1.24 -15.90
CA GLU A 70 -3.78 0.72 -14.54
C GLU A 70 -2.73 1.24 -13.55
N ILE A 71 -1.47 1.37 -13.98
CA ILE A 71 -0.40 1.96 -13.16
C ILE A 71 -0.70 3.42 -12.85
N LYS A 72 -1.08 4.22 -13.85
CA LYS A 72 -1.40 5.64 -13.66
C LYS A 72 -2.60 5.83 -12.72
N MET A 73 -3.66 5.07 -12.91
CA MET A 73 -4.85 5.11 -12.05
C MET A 73 -4.55 4.75 -10.60
N SER A 74 -3.52 3.92 -10.36
CA SER A 74 -3.12 3.52 -9.01
C SER A 74 -2.59 4.66 -8.16
N LEU A 75 -2.27 5.83 -8.73
CA LEU A 75 -1.75 6.96 -7.96
C LEU A 75 -2.74 7.41 -6.88
N ALA A 76 -4.04 7.36 -7.18
CA ALA A 76 -5.07 7.68 -6.19
C ALA A 76 -5.04 6.69 -5.02
N PHE A 77 -4.79 5.41 -5.29
CA PHE A 77 -4.66 4.37 -4.26
C PHE A 77 -3.43 4.61 -3.39
N GLU A 78 -2.26 4.91 -3.98
CA GLU A 78 -1.04 5.22 -3.24
C GLU A 78 -1.19 6.44 -2.34
N GLU A 79 -1.86 7.49 -2.83
CA GLU A 79 -2.21 8.66 -2.02
C GLU A 79 -3.23 8.31 -0.92
N TRP A 80 -4.22 7.47 -1.22
CA TRP A 80 -5.27 7.10 -0.28
C TRP A 80 -4.72 6.34 0.93
N ILE A 81 -3.82 5.39 0.70
CA ILE A 81 -3.16 4.63 1.77
C ILE A 81 -2.02 5.40 2.43
N LEU A 82 -1.76 6.66 2.08
CA LEU A 82 -0.62 7.44 2.58
C LEU A 82 0.75 6.78 2.32
N ASN A 83 1.00 6.26 1.11
CA ASN A 83 2.32 5.76 0.76
C ASN A 83 3.31 6.92 0.56
N ILE A 84 4.14 7.19 1.57
CA ILE A 84 5.10 8.29 1.57
C ILE A 84 6.40 7.97 0.82
N ASP A 85 6.67 6.69 0.56
CA ASP A 85 7.95 6.23 0.01
C ASP A 85 7.88 5.86 -1.48
N LEU A 86 6.74 6.13 -2.14
CA LEU A 86 6.55 5.83 -3.55
C LEU A 86 7.61 6.53 -4.43
N LYS A 87 8.40 5.71 -5.13
CA LYS A 87 9.48 6.09 -6.04
C LYS A 87 9.30 5.37 -7.37
N GLU A 88 9.94 5.88 -8.42
CA GLU A 88 9.96 5.22 -9.74
C GLU A 88 10.55 3.81 -9.68
N ASP A 89 11.58 3.59 -8.84
CA ASP A 89 12.19 2.28 -8.61
C ASP A 89 11.24 1.25 -7.94
N HIS A 90 10.09 1.68 -7.42
CA HIS A 90 9.08 0.80 -6.85
C HIS A 90 8.08 0.31 -7.90
N VAL A 91 8.28 0.66 -9.18
CA VAL A 91 7.53 0.08 -10.29
C VAL A 91 8.43 -0.89 -11.02
N LEU A 92 8.18 -2.18 -10.81
CA LEU A 92 8.91 -3.27 -11.47
C LEU A 92 8.02 -3.96 -12.49
N SER A 93 8.61 -4.74 -13.38
CA SER A 93 7.87 -5.44 -14.42
C SER A 93 8.31 -6.87 -14.60
N LYS A 94 7.38 -7.67 -15.13
CA LYS A 94 7.58 -9.07 -15.49
C LYS A 94 6.67 -9.38 -16.67
N ASN A 95 7.23 -10.00 -17.71
CA ASN A 95 6.50 -10.38 -18.92
C ASN A 95 5.71 -9.21 -19.56
N GLY A 96 6.31 -8.00 -19.56
CA GLY A 96 5.69 -6.81 -20.13
C GLY A 96 4.53 -6.23 -19.31
N LYS A 97 4.32 -6.66 -18.06
CA LYS A 97 3.37 -6.03 -17.12
C LYS A 97 4.11 -5.36 -15.98
N GLY A 98 3.74 -4.12 -15.66
CA GLY A 98 4.23 -3.35 -14.52
C GLY A 98 3.45 -3.66 -13.26
N PHE A 99 4.11 -3.51 -12.12
CA PHE A 99 3.58 -3.72 -10.78
C PHE A 99 4.19 -2.71 -9.80
N ILE A 100 3.37 -2.20 -8.88
CA ILE A 100 3.79 -1.29 -7.81
C ILE A 100 4.07 -2.14 -6.57
N ILE A 101 5.24 -1.93 -5.96
CA ILE A 101 5.71 -2.70 -4.80
C ILE A 101 6.11 -1.80 -3.63
N ASP A 102 6.42 -2.45 -2.50
CA ASP A 102 6.98 -1.84 -1.29
C ASP A 102 6.01 -0.84 -0.62
N HIS A 103 4.89 -1.38 -0.15
CA HIS A 103 3.84 -0.63 0.55
C HIS A 103 4.05 -0.58 2.06
N GLY A 104 5.19 -1.06 2.56
CA GLY A 104 5.54 -1.11 3.98
C GLY A 104 5.57 0.26 4.69
N HIS A 105 5.65 1.35 3.94
CA HIS A 105 5.56 2.73 4.43
C HIS A 105 4.20 3.38 4.17
N SER A 106 3.14 2.59 4.06
CA SER A 106 1.75 3.05 3.98
C SER A 106 1.08 3.14 5.36
N LEU A 107 -0.14 3.67 5.40
CA LEU A 107 -0.99 3.80 6.59
C LEU A 107 -0.23 4.47 7.76
N SER A 108 -0.38 3.93 8.97
CA SER A 108 0.37 4.36 10.16
C SER A 108 1.79 3.79 10.27
N ALA A 109 2.20 2.83 9.43
CA ALA A 109 3.51 2.20 9.54
C ALA A 109 4.64 3.23 9.40
N TRP A 110 5.60 3.20 10.33
CA TRP A 110 6.74 4.11 10.42
C TRP A 110 6.38 5.59 10.57
N LYS A 111 5.13 5.92 10.94
CA LYS A 111 4.65 7.30 11.04
C LYS A 111 4.11 7.57 12.45
N PRO A 112 4.75 8.43 13.24
CA PRO A 112 4.16 8.87 14.49
C PRO A 112 2.89 9.69 14.23
N LEU A 113 1.94 9.67 15.16
CA LEU A 113 0.63 10.32 14.99
C LEU A 113 0.71 11.80 14.59
N TYR A 114 1.63 12.57 15.19
CA TYR A 114 1.81 13.98 14.85
C TYR A 114 2.17 14.18 13.38
N TYR A 115 2.94 13.25 12.80
CA TYR A 115 3.34 13.33 11.39
C TYR A 115 2.17 12.96 10.48
N ILE A 116 1.37 11.95 10.86
CA ILE A 116 0.12 11.62 10.15
C ILE A 116 -0.79 12.85 10.07
N ILE A 117 -1.01 13.54 11.20
CA ILE A 117 -1.82 14.78 11.25
C ILE A 117 -1.26 15.85 10.31
N GLN A 118 0.06 15.96 10.17
CA GLN A 118 0.69 16.95 9.29
C GLN A 118 0.50 16.66 7.79
N ILE A 119 0.32 15.39 7.40
CA ILE A 119 0.28 14.95 6.00
C ILE A 119 -1.10 14.49 5.53
N ILE A 120 -2.05 14.27 6.44
CA ILE A 120 -3.37 13.69 6.14
C ILE A 120 -4.14 14.47 5.05
N ASP A 121 -3.95 15.79 4.98
CA ASP A 121 -4.58 16.68 3.98
C ASP A 121 -3.57 17.24 2.96
N LYS A 122 -2.50 16.49 2.68
CA LYS A 122 -1.47 16.86 1.70
C LYS A 122 -1.19 15.74 0.72
N LYS A 123 -0.61 16.09 -0.43
CA LYS A 123 0.08 15.14 -1.30
C LYS A 123 1.24 14.49 -0.56
N VAL A 124 1.39 13.18 -0.71
CA VAL A 124 2.51 12.43 -0.10
C VAL A 124 3.43 11.76 -1.10
N SER A 125 2.92 11.36 -2.27
CA SER A 125 3.72 10.63 -3.26
C SER A 125 4.66 11.59 -3.97
N ARG A 126 5.94 11.23 -4.05
CA ARG A 126 6.93 12.04 -4.79
C ARG A 126 6.89 11.75 -6.28
N PHE A 127 6.69 10.48 -6.62
CA PHE A 127 6.50 10.01 -7.97
C PHE A 127 4.99 9.93 -8.27
N ASN A 128 4.57 10.40 -9.45
CA ASN A 128 3.15 10.45 -9.83
C ASN A 128 2.71 9.24 -10.67
N LEU A 129 3.48 8.15 -10.73
CA LEU A 129 3.18 6.98 -11.58
C LEU A 129 2.89 7.34 -13.05
N TRP A 130 3.48 8.45 -13.52
CA TRP A 130 3.22 9.03 -14.82
C TRP A 130 1.75 9.42 -15.10
N ALA A 131 0.95 9.55 -14.04
CA ALA A 131 -0.46 9.89 -14.11
C ALA A 131 -0.68 11.37 -14.43
N ASN A 132 -1.74 11.64 -15.20
CA ASN A 132 -2.32 12.96 -15.36
C ASN A 132 -3.53 13.15 -14.43
N GLU A 133 -4.19 14.31 -14.53
CA GLU A 133 -5.36 14.64 -13.71
C GLU A 133 -6.54 13.68 -13.93
N ASP A 134 -6.79 13.26 -15.17
CA ASP A 134 -7.91 12.37 -15.51
C ASP A 134 -7.64 10.94 -14.99
N ASP A 135 -6.41 10.45 -15.10
CA ASP A 135 -6.00 9.17 -14.52
C ASP A 135 -6.24 9.15 -13.00
N PHE A 136 -5.89 10.25 -12.32
CA PHE A 136 -6.09 10.38 -10.89
C PHE A 136 -7.57 10.41 -10.51
N LYS A 137 -8.41 11.13 -11.26
CA LYS A 137 -9.86 11.16 -11.06
C LYS A 137 -10.47 9.77 -11.25
N ASN A 138 -10.09 9.06 -12.31
CA ASN A 138 -10.52 7.68 -12.56
C ASN A 138 -10.11 6.75 -11.41
N GLY A 139 -8.91 6.95 -10.85
CA GLY A 139 -8.46 6.25 -9.65
C GLY A 139 -9.34 6.52 -8.42
N ILE A 140 -9.77 7.76 -8.19
CA ILE A 140 -10.70 8.10 -7.09
C ILE A 140 -12.07 7.43 -7.30
N GLU A 141 -12.58 7.40 -8.53
CA GLU A 141 -13.84 6.73 -8.85
C GLU A 141 -13.75 5.23 -8.57
N LEU A 142 -12.66 4.59 -8.98
CA LEU A 142 -12.38 3.18 -8.68
C LEU A 142 -12.32 2.94 -7.16
N LEU A 143 -11.58 3.77 -6.42
CA LEU A 143 -11.54 3.70 -4.95
C LEU A 143 -12.91 3.89 -4.30
N SER A 144 -13.80 4.67 -4.92
CA SER A 144 -15.15 4.91 -4.40
C SER A 144 -16.09 3.74 -4.63
N SER A 145 -15.70 2.76 -5.45
CA SER A 145 -16.51 1.58 -5.77
C SER A 145 -16.40 0.46 -4.73
N ILE A 146 -15.38 0.48 -3.86
CA ILE A 146 -15.18 -0.56 -2.85
C ILE A 146 -16.04 -0.32 -1.61
N ASP A 147 -16.68 -1.38 -1.13
CA ASP A 147 -17.48 -1.34 0.09
C ASP A 147 -16.60 -1.16 1.33
N TYR A 148 -17.03 -0.28 2.24
CA TYR A 148 -16.30 0.00 3.47
C TYR A 148 -16.11 -1.24 4.35
N ASN A 149 -17.08 -2.15 4.43
CA ASN A 149 -16.94 -3.38 5.20
C ASN A 149 -15.90 -4.32 4.57
N MET A 150 -15.75 -4.32 3.24
CA MET A 150 -14.66 -5.07 2.60
C MET A 150 -13.30 -4.52 3.01
N ILE A 151 -13.13 -3.20 3.08
CA ILE A 151 -11.90 -2.56 3.59
C ILE A 151 -11.65 -2.93 5.05
N LEU A 152 -12.67 -2.82 5.90
CA LEU A 152 -12.59 -3.19 7.31
C LEU A 152 -12.16 -4.65 7.51
N ASN A 153 -12.79 -5.57 6.77
CA ASN A 153 -12.48 -6.99 6.86
C ASN A 153 -11.06 -7.28 6.36
N THR A 154 -10.66 -6.67 5.24
CA THR A 154 -9.31 -6.83 4.68
C THR A 154 -8.24 -6.34 5.65
N LEU A 155 -8.47 -5.21 6.33
CA LEU A 155 -7.56 -4.69 7.35
C LEU A 155 -7.46 -5.63 8.55
N LYS A 156 -8.60 -6.10 9.07
CA LYS A 156 -8.64 -7.07 10.17
C LYS A 156 -7.94 -8.38 9.83
N GLU A 157 -8.19 -8.93 8.65
CA GLU A 157 -7.51 -10.14 8.16
C GLU A 157 -5.99 -9.93 8.07
N SER A 158 -5.54 -8.77 7.60
CA SER A 158 -4.11 -8.44 7.53
C SER A 158 -3.47 -8.34 8.90
N PHE A 159 -4.16 -7.78 9.90
CA PHE A 159 -3.71 -7.84 11.29
C PHE A 159 -3.70 -9.27 11.84
N SER A 160 -4.76 -10.03 11.62
CA SER A 160 -4.86 -11.42 12.08
C SER A 160 -3.71 -12.29 11.57
N GLU A 161 -3.37 -12.22 10.29
CA GLU A 161 -2.24 -12.98 9.73
C GLU A 161 -0.91 -12.63 10.41
N VAL A 162 -0.65 -11.35 10.66
CA VAL A 162 0.57 -10.91 11.34
C VAL A 162 0.61 -11.39 12.80
N VAL A 163 -0.53 -11.42 13.48
CA VAL A 163 -0.61 -11.91 14.86
C VAL A 163 -0.40 -13.41 14.94
N GLU A 164 -1.03 -14.16 14.03
CA GLU A 164 -0.93 -15.61 13.95
C GLU A 164 0.49 -16.07 13.66
N SER A 165 1.24 -15.30 12.86
CA SER A 165 2.67 -15.56 12.60
C SER A 165 3.57 -15.37 13.83
N ASN A 166 3.09 -14.71 14.88
CA ASN A 166 3.72 -14.61 16.21
C ASN A 166 5.18 -14.08 16.22
N PHE A 167 5.67 -13.45 15.16
CA PHE A 167 7.04 -12.91 15.13
C PHE A 167 7.21 -11.65 15.98
N CYS A 168 6.14 -10.88 16.22
CA CYS A 168 6.16 -9.63 16.98
C CYS A 168 5.31 -9.70 18.24
N LYS A 169 5.95 -9.95 19.40
CA LYS A 169 5.26 -10.02 20.70
C LYS A 169 4.68 -8.68 21.20
N LEU A 170 5.05 -7.56 20.56
CA LEU A 170 4.53 -6.23 20.90
C LEU A 170 3.14 -5.97 20.30
N LEU A 171 2.74 -6.75 19.29
CA LEU A 171 1.43 -6.63 18.63
C LEU A 171 0.34 -7.32 19.47
N THR A 172 -0.01 -6.72 20.60
CA THR A 172 -1.06 -7.21 21.50
C THR A 172 -2.47 -6.94 20.95
N LYS A 173 -3.50 -7.58 21.52
CA LYS A 173 -4.90 -7.32 21.17
C LYS A 173 -5.29 -5.84 21.23
N GLN A 174 -4.94 -5.17 22.33
CA GLN A 174 -5.23 -3.74 22.50
C GLN A 174 -4.59 -2.91 21.39
N VAL A 175 -3.33 -3.22 21.06
CA VAL A 175 -2.60 -2.54 19.99
C VAL A 175 -3.28 -2.75 18.64
N ILE A 176 -3.71 -3.97 18.32
CA ILE A 176 -4.42 -4.26 17.07
C ILE A 176 -5.70 -3.45 16.97
N ASP A 177 -6.49 -3.40 18.04
CA ASP A 177 -7.75 -2.65 18.08
C ASP A 177 -7.48 -1.15 17.85
N GLU A 178 -6.49 -0.58 18.55
CA GLU A 178 -6.08 0.84 18.42
C GLU A 178 -5.59 1.17 16.99
N TYR A 179 -4.72 0.35 16.42
CA TYR A 179 -4.17 0.59 15.08
C TYR A 179 -5.17 0.28 13.97
N THR A 180 -6.10 -0.66 14.18
CA THR A 180 -7.22 -0.88 13.26
C THR A 180 -8.10 0.36 13.21
N GLU A 181 -8.50 0.90 14.37
CA GLU A 181 -9.31 2.12 14.44
C GLU A 181 -8.57 3.32 13.82
N LEU A 182 -7.29 3.51 14.14
CA LEU A 182 -6.48 4.58 13.59
C LEU A 182 -6.39 4.49 12.05
N ASN A 183 -6.08 3.32 11.51
CA ASN A 183 -5.93 3.14 10.07
C ASN A 183 -7.26 3.34 9.33
N LEU A 184 -8.39 2.93 9.89
CA LEU A 184 -9.71 3.22 9.30
C LEU A 184 -9.99 4.72 9.26
N LYS A 185 -9.72 5.45 10.35
CA LYS A 185 -9.86 6.91 10.38
C LYS A 185 -8.95 7.60 9.36
N ILE A 186 -7.72 7.09 9.17
CA ILE A 186 -6.81 7.58 8.13
C ILE A 186 -7.45 7.39 6.76
N LEU A 187 -7.90 6.18 6.42
CA LEU A 187 -8.48 5.86 5.11
C LEU A 187 -9.74 6.67 4.82
N GLU A 188 -10.60 6.85 5.82
CA GLU A 188 -11.80 7.71 5.72
C GLU A 188 -11.43 9.16 5.42
N LYS A 189 -10.54 9.75 6.24
CA LYS A 189 -10.10 11.13 6.08
C LYS A 189 -9.40 11.36 4.74
N ARG A 190 -8.58 10.41 4.31
CA ARG A 190 -7.92 10.46 3.00
C ARG A 190 -8.93 10.40 1.88
N MET A 191 -9.95 9.54 1.96
CA MET A 191 -10.99 9.49 0.94
C MET A 191 -11.74 10.82 0.83
N GLU A 192 -12.09 11.45 1.95
CA GLU A 192 -12.71 12.78 1.98
C GLU A 192 -11.81 13.83 1.31
N TYR A 193 -10.52 13.85 1.67
CA TYR A 193 -9.55 14.78 1.11
C TYR A 193 -9.37 14.60 -0.41
N LEU A 194 -9.23 13.36 -0.87
CA LEU A 194 -9.08 13.03 -2.29
C LEU A 194 -10.29 13.45 -3.11
N LYS A 195 -11.51 13.13 -2.64
CA LYS A 195 -12.76 13.55 -3.27
C LYS A 195 -12.95 15.06 -3.30
N GLY A 196 -12.35 15.77 -2.34
CA GLY A 196 -12.32 17.24 -2.34
C GLY A 196 -11.52 17.85 -3.48
N GLY A 197 -10.73 17.06 -4.23
CA GLY A 197 -10.00 17.49 -5.42
C GLY A 197 -8.83 18.46 -5.18
N LYS A 198 -8.64 18.94 -3.94
CA LYS A 198 -7.59 19.89 -3.58
C LYS A 198 -6.18 19.39 -3.91
N ILE A 199 -5.97 18.08 -3.81
CA ILE A 199 -4.70 17.45 -4.12
C ILE A 199 -4.31 17.61 -5.60
N LEU A 200 -5.27 17.71 -6.52
CA LEU A 200 -5.00 17.88 -7.96
C LEU A 200 -4.25 19.19 -8.23
N LEU A 201 -4.49 20.22 -7.42
CA LEU A 201 -3.79 21.52 -7.51
C LEU A 201 -2.31 21.44 -7.05
N THR A 202 -1.90 20.34 -6.43
CA THR A 202 -0.54 20.15 -5.90
C THR A 202 0.36 19.33 -6.82
N TYR A 203 -0.22 18.72 -7.85
CA TYR A 203 0.54 18.00 -8.87
C TYR A 203 0.90 18.96 -10.01
N GLU A 204 2.19 19.08 -10.29
CA GLU A 204 2.65 19.63 -11.55
C GLU A 204 2.56 18.52 -12.60
N TYR A 205 1.43 18.45 -13.31
CA TYR A 205 1.28 17.59 -14.47
C TYR A 205 2.08 18.23 -15.62
N ARG A 206 3.36 17.87 -15.72
CA ARG A 206 4.24 18.27 -16.83
C ARG A 206 4.46 17.10 -17.79
#